data_AF-A0A069PFE5-F1
#
_entry.id   AF-A0A069PFE5-F1
#
_cell.length_a   1.000
_cell.length_b   1.000
_cell.length_c   1.000
_cell.angle_alpha   90.00
_cell.angle_beta   90.00
_cell.angle_gamma   90.00
#
_symmetry.space_group_name_H-M   'P 1'
#
loop_
_entity.id
_entity.type
_entity.pdbx_description
1 polymer ?
#
loop_
_entity_poly.entity_id
_entity_poly.type
_entity_poly.pdbx_seq_one_letter_code
_entity_poly.pdbx_strand_id
1 'polypeptide(L)' 'MEYHSIANPVWTDAAHSMVTVDIVFPSLGDEPVKFNASDKDCMPYGREIHADLIAGKYGSIAEPIVQG' A
#
# COMPACT_ATOMS: atom_id res chain seq x y z
N MET A 1 12.65 7.01 -2.79
CA MET A 1 11.57 7.99 -2.60
C MET A 1 11.25 7.98 -1.12
N GLU A 2 11.23 9.13 -0.46
CA GLU A 2 10.84 9.21 0.95
C GLU A 2 9.31 9.13 1.07
N TYR A 3 8.82 8.44 2.08
CA TYR A 3 7.40 8.30 2.37
C TYR A 3 7.16 8.12 3.87
N HIS A 4 5.96 8.48 4.33
CA HIS A 4 5.53 8.23 5.70
C HIS A 4 4.00 8.12 5.79
N SER A 5 3.50 7.92 7.01
CA SER A 5 2.05 7.85 7.31
C SER A 5 1.30 6.78 6.52
N ILE A 6 1.89 5.58 6.35
CA ILE A 6 1.20 4.43 5.74
C ILE A 6 0.02 4.02 6.63
N ALA A 7 -1.17 4.00 6.05
CA ALA A 7 -2.41 3.67 6.73
C ALA A 7 -3.43 2.98 5.81
N ASN A 8 -4.48 2.42 6.44
CA ASN A 8 -5.63 1.81 5.77
C ASN A 8 -5.25 0.80 4.67
N PRO A 9 -4.43 -0.22 4.98
CA PRO A 9 -4.07 -1.22 4.00
C PRO A 9 -5.27 -2.09 3.61
N VAL A 10 -5.55 -2.18 2.32
CA VAL A 10 -6.64 -2.98 1.75
C VAL A 10 -6.13 -3.74 0.54
N TRP A 11 -6.42 -5.03 0.46
CA TRP A 11 -6.18 -5.83 -0.74
C TRP A 11 -7.00 -5.29 -1.92
N THR A 12 -6.39 -5.22 -3.10
CA THR A 12 -7.08 -4.73 -4.32
C THR A 12 -8.08 -5.73 -4.88
N ASP A 13 -7.87 -7.02 -4.63
CA ASP A 13 -8.63 -8.13 -5.19
C ASP A 13 -8.49 -9.38 -4.32
N ALA A 14 -9.36 -10.37 -4.53
CA ALA A 14 -9.40 -11.59 -3.74
C ALA A 14 -8.22 -12.54 -4.01
N ALA A 15 -7.42 -12.30 -5.05
CA ALA A 15 -6.18 -13.01 -5.30
C ALA A 15 -4.99 -12.37 -4.56
N HIS A 16 -5.23 -11.31 -3.79
CA HIS A 16 -4.23 -10.60 -3.00
C HIS A 16 -3.02 -10.17 -3.84
N SER A 17 -3.29 -9.65 -5.04
CA SER A 17 -2.23 -9.32 -6.01
C SER A 17 -1.50 -8.01 -5.69
N MET A 18 -2.19 -7.05 -5.07
CA MET A 18 -1.64 -5.76 -4.66
C MET A 18 -2.36 -5.26 -3.39
N VAL A 19 -1.71 -4.35 -2.67
CA VAL A 19 -2.30 -3.67 -1.50
C VAL A 19 -2.39 -2.18 -1.77
N THR A 20 -3.58 -1.61 -1.67
CA THR A 20 -3.79 -0.17 -1.65
C THR A 20 -3.60 0.37 -0.24
N VAL A 21 -2.83 1.45 -0.11
CA VAL A 21 -2.63 2.19 1.14
C VAL A 21 -2.87 3.68 0.95
N ASP A 22 -3.19 4.37 2.05
CA ASP A 22 -2.98 5.81 2.16
C ASP A 22 -1.54 6.07 2.58
N ILE A 23 -0.83 6.93 1.85
CA ILE A 23 0.58 7.22 2.10
C ILE A 23 0.88 8.68 1.76
N VAL A 24 1.77 9.31 2.53
CA VAL A 24 2.27 10.65 2.23
C VAL A 24 3.62 10.54 1.55
N PHE A 25 3.73 11.18 0.39
CA PHE A 25 4.98 11.39 -0.31
C PHE A 25 5.33 12.87 -0.24
N PRO A 26 6.26 13.31 0.64
CA PRO A 26 6.57 14.73 0.83
C PRO A 26 6.97 15.48 -0.45
N SER A 27 7.49 14.75 -1.45
CA SER A 27 7.81 15.32 -2.77
C SER A 27 6.59 15.67 -3.62
N LEU A 28 5.43 15.10 -3.32
CA LEU A 28 4.14 15.31 -4.02
C LEU A 28 3.22 16.25 -3.21
N GLY A 29 3.42 16.33 -1.89
CA GLY A 29 2.67 17.17 -0.96
C GLY A 29 2.54 16.51 0.41
N ASP A 30 1.91 17.22 1.35
CA ASP A 30 1.67 16.71 2.71
C ASP A 30 0.36 15.90 2.84
N GLU A 31 -0.46 15.89 1.79
CA GLU A 31 -1.74 15.18 1.80
C GLU A 31 -1.54 13.67 1.49
N PRO A 32 -2.22 12.77 2.23
CA PRO A 32 -2.19 11.35 1.90
C PRO A 32 -2.78 11.08 0.51
N VAL A 33 -2.08 10.26 -0.27
CA VAL A 33 -2.53 9.77 -1.57
C VAL A 33 -2.69 8.26 -1.55
N LYS A 34 -3.52 7.73 -2.45
CA LYS A 34 -3.66 6.29 -2.65
C LYS A 34 -2.47 5.77 -3.45
N PHE A 35 -1.82 4.72 -2.94
CA PHE A 35 -0.74 4.02 -3.60
C PHE A 35 -1.00 2.52 -3.61
N ASN A 36 -0.76 1.87 -4.75
CA ASN A 36 -0.93 0.42 -4.89
C ASN A 36 0.45 -0.24 -4.86
N ALA A 37 0.79 -0.86 -3.73
CA ALA A 37 2.04 -1.59 -3.54
C ALA A 37 1.92 -3.03 -4.04
N SER A 38 2.97 -3.54 -4.69
CA SER A 38 3.06 -4.90 -5.21
C SER A 38 4.48 -5.43 -5.12
N ASP A 39 4.63 -6.75 -4.98
CA ASP A 39 5.92 -7.44 -5.11
C ASP A 39 6.55 -7.26 -6.49
N LYS A 40 5.74 -6.94 -7.50
CA LYS A 40 6.15 -6.71 -8.90
C LYS A 40 6.22 -5.24 -9.28
N ASP A 41 6.13 -4.32 -8.32
CA ASP A 41 6.23 -2.88 -8.61
C ASP A 41 7.54 -2.58 -9.35
N CYS A 42 7.51 -1.69 -10.34
CA CYS A 42 8.71 -1.32 -11.10
C CYS A 42 9.70 -0.52 -10.25
N MET A 43 9.19 0.20 -9.25
CA MET A 43 9.98 1.00 -8.33
C MET A 43 10.36 0.20 -7.07
N PRO A 44 11.60 0.35 -6.55
CA PRO A 44 12.05 -0.37 -5.35
C PRO A 44 11.17 -0.12 -4.11
N TYR A 45 10.74 1.12 -3.89
CA TYR A 45 9.95 1.49 -2.72
C TYR A 45 8.56 0.81 -2.72
N GLY A 46 7.96 0.57 -3.89
CA GLY A 46 6.68 -0.14 -3.97
C GLY A 46 6.80 -1.60 -3.52
N ARG A 47 7.90 -2.26 -3.88
CA ARG A 47 8.21 -3.63 -3.44
C ARG A 47 8.53 -3.70 -1.94
N GLU A 48 9.28 -2.72 -1.43
CA GLU A 48 9.59 -2.60 -0.01
C GLU A 48 8.32 -2.38 0.84
N ILE A 49 7.47 -1.44 0.44
CA ILE A 49 6.18 -1.18 1.11
C ILE A 49 5.32 -2.44 1.11
N HIS A 50 5.23 -3.14 -0.03
CA HIS A 50 4.49 -4.40 -0.10
C HIS A 50 5.03 -5.43 0.90
N ALA A 51 6.35 -5.66 0.93
CA ALA A 51 6.95 -6.61 1.87
C ALA A 51 6.68 -6.25 3.34
N ASP A 52 6.78 -4.97 3.70
CA ASP A 52 6.46 -4.48 5.04
C ASP A 52 4.98 -4.69 5.42
N LEU A 53 4.06 -4.49 4.47
CA LEU A 53 2.63 -4.73 4.64
C LEU A 53 2.33 -6.21 4.88
N ILE A 54 2.93 -7.11 4.08
CA ILE A 54 2.80 -8.56 4.28
C ILE A 54 3.39 -9.00 5.62
N ALA A 55 4.47 -8.37 6.07
CA ALA A 55 5.06 -8.60 7.39
C ALA A 55 4.19 -8.07 8.55
N GLY A 56 3.08 -7.37 8.27
CA GLY A 56 2.15 -6.85 9.28
C GLY A 56 2.66 -5.61 10.00
N LYS A 57 3.69 -4.92 9.47
CA LYS A 57 4.31 -3.74 10.11
C LYS A 57 3.33 -2.58 10.30
N TYR A 58 2.32 -2.48 9.45
CA TYR A 58 1.31 -1.41 9.45
C TYR A 58 -0.08 -1.92 9.87
N GLY A 59 -0.14 -3.06 10.58
CA GLY A 59 -1.38 -3.70 10.97
C GLY A 59 -1.90 -4.69 9.93
N SER A 60 -3.11 -5.20 10.16
CA SER A 60 -3.76 -6.17 9.28
C SER A 60 -4.26 -5.51 8.00
N ILE A 61 -4.06 -6.19 6.87
CA ILE A 61 -4.59 -5.79 5.57
C ILE A 61 -6.06 -6.21 5.50
N ALA A 62 -6.95 -5.28 5.17
CA ALA A 62 -8.38 -5.59 5.00
C ALA A 62 -8.65 -6.26 3.64
N GLU A 63 -9.68 -7.08 3.57
CA GLU A 63 -10.14 -7.71 2.33
C GLU A 63 -10.76 -6.68 1.36
N PRO A 64 -10.71 -6.91 0.03
CA PRO A 64 -11.34 -6.03 -0.94
C PRO A 64 -12.85 -5.98 -0.71
N ILE A 65 -13.44 -4.79 -0.80
CA ILE A 65 -14.89 -4.65 -0.78
C ILE A 65 -15.41 -5.06 -2.17
N VAL A 66 -15.84 -6.31 -2.31
CA VAL A 66 -16.59 -6.76 -3.48
C VAL A 66 -17.94 -6.05 -3.52
N GLN A 67 -18.10 -5.07 -4.40
CA GLN A 67 -19.42 -4.58 -4.77
C GLN A 67 -20.09 -5.66 -5.61
N GLY A 68 -20.98 -6.42 -4.97
CA GLY A 68 -21.87 -7.38 -5.64
C GLY A 68 -22.99 -6.70 -6.40
#